data_AF-A0A9E3XRJ2-F1
#
_entry.id   AF-A0A9E3XRJ2-F1
#
_cell.length_a   1.000
_cell.length_b   1.000
_cell.length_c   1.000
_cell.angle_alpha   90.00
_cell.angle_beta   90.00
_cell.angle_gamma   90.00
#
_symmetry.space_group_name_H-M   'P 1'
#
loop_
_entity.id
_entity.type
_entity.pdbx_description
1 polymer ?
#
loop_
_entity_poly.entity_id
_entity_poly.type
_entity_poly.pdbx_seq_one_letter_code
_entity_poly.pdbx_strand_id
1 'polypeptide(L)'
;MINPSPLARNVMRELAGTALGGRAASAVETSIAEGIGGYLLERTDLLGLMQDISPKLAARLDPALRPGAGAAGAAGAIDGAVQLGIEAGTPHQKVLIMTMGVTGGHNALAASVGRQIEQQYPGAQVVIADGSRISGDVFDSRTGELMKKFHTFERTEQPWIYDTRYRIRSTDGGTRGGRRLYDSMFRKDVKRVIDEEAPDVIVSTHPSVTATLGRMRSLGILDTPTVATLNDAAPNGLWMSPGIDEHVFYVPGDAKRLAGTFAARDGQLLHMSQARPPIEKKLVTADQVAALRTDLGLPHDKPVLVVASGSMGVPVSDATYRRMLAETDAHIVVATGSNTKMQEHLASTFPSDRLTALGFTRRMQDYIDASDGVMLKAHGMTALESVSAGKPLIFFEPEGGHARGSVRALAQDGYATLAGDDSDLTRAIRELSVPASKTRMTAQAASTWFDAPRSYADVIMHARPRPAVAPPGM
;
A
#
# COMPACT_ATOMS: atom_id res chain seq x y z
N MET A 1 9.25 -34.24 4.52
CA MET A 1 8.78 -34.18 3.13
C MET A 1 7.34 -33.68 3.11
N ILE A 2 7.12 -32.38 2.96
CA ILE A 2 5.76 -31.85 2.70
C ILE A 2 5.65 -31.70 1.18
N ASN A 3 4.80 -32.53 0.59
CA ASN A 3 4.57 -32.57 -0.86
C ASN A 3 3.82 -31.30 -1.26
N PRO A 4 4.37 -30.43 -2.14
CA PRO A 4 3.67 -29.23 -2.57
C PRO A 4 2.31 -29.57 -3.16
N SER A 5 1.31 -28.74 -2.85
CA SER A 5 -0.06 -28.94 -3.31
C SER A 5 -0.06 -29.12 -4.84
N PRO A 6 -0.94 -29.98 -5.39
CA PRO A 6 -1.03 -30.18 -6.84
C PRO A 6 -1.19 -28.87 -7.61
N LEU A 7 -1.84 -27.87 -7.00
CA LEU A 7 -1.97 -26.51 -7.53
C LEU A 7 -0.59 -25.83 -7.65
N ALA A 8 0.22 -25.80 -6.59
CA ALA A 8 1.55 -25.18 -6.63
C ALA A 8 2.47 -25.86 -7.67
N ARG A 9 2.40 -27.18 -7.82
CA ARG A 9 3.15 -27.91 -8.86
C ARG A 9 2.67 -27.58 -10.26
N ASN A 10 1.36 -27.48 -10.48
CA ASN A 10 0.80 -27.13 -11.78
C ASN A 10 1.09 -25.67 -12.15
N VAL A 11 1.04 -24.74 -11.19
CA VAL A 11 1.41 -23.34 -11.42
C VAL A 11 2.89 -23.22 -11.78
N MET A 12 3.79 -23.90 -11.05
CA MET A 12 5.22 -23.88 -11.35
C MET A 12 5.55 -24.56 -12.70
N ARG A 13 4.83 -25.62 -13.07
CA ARG A 13 4.96 -26.28 -14.38
C ARG A 13 4.40 -25.46 -15.52
N GLU A 14 3.26 -24.80 -15.34
CA GLU A 14 2.66 -23.92 -16.37
C GLU A 14 3.49 -22.65 -16.57
N LEU A 15 4.05 -22.06 -15.50
CA LEU A 15 4.98 -20.92 -15.60
C LEU A 15 6.30 -21.30 -16.27
N ALA A 16 6.75 -22.55 -16.14
CA ALA A 16 7.93 -23.07 -16.83
C ALA A 16 7.63 -23.50 -18.29
N GLY A 17 6.39 -23.93 -18.58
CA GLY A 17 5.98 -24.48 -19.88
C GLY A 17 5.34 -23.46 -20.83
N THR A 18 4.82 -22.35 -20.32
CA THR A 18 4.41 -21.22 -21.17
C THR A 18 5.66 -20.45 -21.55
N ALA A 19 6.05 -20.57 -22.81
CA ALA A 19 7.15 -19.84 -23.42
C ALA A 19 6.89 -18.33 -23.36
N LEU A 20 7.15 -17.75 -22.19
CA LEU A 20 7.59 -16.38 -22.03
C LEU A 20 8.84 -16.26 -22.91
N GLY A 21 8.72 -15.56 -24.05
CA GLY A 21 9.85 -15.29 -24.92
C GLY A 21 11.08 -14.89 -24.08
N GLY A 22 12.25 -15.46 -24.40
CA GLY A 22 13.40 -15.70 -23.51
C GLY A 22 13.97 -14.55 -22.65
N ARG A 23 13.37 -13.36 -22.66
CA ARG A 23 13.69 -12.22 -21.80
C ARG A 23 13.14 -12.33 -20.37
N ALA A 24 11.96 -12.92 -20.16
CA ALA A 24 11.38 -13.03 -18.81
C ALA A 24 11.92 -14.24 -18.03
N ALA A 25 12.25 -15.35 -18.71
CA ALA A 25 12.95 -16.48 -18.10
C ALA A 25 14.34 -16.06 -17.62
N SER A 26 15.10 -15.35 -18.46
CA SER A 26 16.39 -14.77 -18.08
C SER A 26 16.26 -13.76 -16.94
N ALA A 27 15.25 -12.88 -16.91
CA ALA A 27 15.10 -11.92 -15.83
C ALA A 27 14.69 -12.56 -14.48
N VAL A 28 13.94 -13.67 -14.50
CA VAL A 28 13.60 -14.45 -13.30
C VAL A 28 14.80 -15.26 -12.82
N GLU A 29 15.52 -15.90 -13.73
CA GLU A 29 16.79 -16.59 -13.43
C GLU A 29 17.87 -15.61 -12.94
N THR A 30 17.97 -14.43 -13.55
CA THR A 30 18.86 -13.34 -13.13
C THR A 30 18.39 -12.71 -11.82
N SER A 31 17.09 -12.61 -11.52
CA SER A 31 16.62 -12.14 -10.21
C SER A 31 16.88 -13.16 -9.09
N ILE A 32 16.88 -14.46 -9.41
CA ILE A 32 17.30 -15.52 -8.49
C ILE A 32 18.83 -15.52 -8.37
N ALA A 33 19.56 -15.34 -9.47
CA ALA A 33 21.02 -15.34 -9.50
C ALA A 33 21.66 -14.05 -8.96
N GLU A 34 21.05 -12.87 -9.07
CA GLU A 34 21.61 -11.60 -8.55
C GLU A 34 21.26 -11.37 -7.07
N GLY A 35 20.15 -11.95 -6.59
CA GLY A 35 19.79 -11.94 -5.16
C GLY A 35 20.54 -12.98 -4.32
N ILE A 36 21.15 -13.99 -4.97
CA ILE A 36 21.73 -15.16 -4.30
C ILE A 36 23.17 -15.47 -4.78
N GLY A 37 23.58 -14.99 -5.96
CA GLY A 37 24.80 -15.38 -6.67
C GLY A 37 26.11 -14.82 -6.11
N GLY A 38 26.07 -14.07 -5.00
CA GLY A 38 27.26 -13.84 -4.18
C GLY A 38 27.62 -15.01 -3.26
N TYR A 39 26.71 -15.98 -3.04
CA TYR A 39 26.85 -16.95 -1.95
C TYR A 39 26.65 -18.42 -2.33
N LEU A 40 26.11 -18.76 -3.51
CA LEU A 40 25.69 -20.14 -3.83
C LEU A 40 26.22 -20.69 -5.17
N LEU A 41 27.52 -20.54 -5.46
CA LEU A 41 28.10 -21.11 -6.67
C LEU A 41 28.47 -22.61 -6.60
N GLU A 42 28.04 -23.39 -5.58
CA GLU A 42 28.53 -24.78 -5.47
C GLU A 42 27.57 -25.92 -5.05
N ARG A 43 26.25 -25.77 -4.86
CA ARG A 43 25.42 -26.94 -4.44
C ARG A 43 24.02 -27.05 -5.07
N THR A 44 23.77 -28.21 -5.69
CA THR A 44 22.55 -28.67 -6.39
C THR A 44 21.46 -29.21 -5.44
N ASP A 45 21.02 -28.41 -4.47
CA ASP A 45 19.72 -28.63 -3.77
C ASP A 45 19.18 -27.33 -3.16
N LEU A 46 18.48 -26.54 -3.99
CA LEU A 46 17.96 -25.21 -3.64
C LEU A 46 16.80 -25.24 -2.64
N LEU A 47 15.96 -26.29 -2.64
CA LEU A 47 14.73 -26.33 -1.84
C LEU A 47 14.97 -26.85 -0.42
N GLY A 48 15.87 -27.83 -0.24
CA GLY A 48 16.32 -28.26 1.08
C GLY A 48 17.08 -27.13 1.80
N LEU A 49 17.89 -26.38 1.06
CA LEU A 49 18.68 -25.28 1.59
C LEU A 49 17.80 -24.08 2.04
N MET A 50 16.72 -23.77 1.31
CA MET A 50 15.80 -22.68 1.66
C MET A 50 15.03 -22.93 2.97
N GLN A 51 14.74 -24.19 3.31
CA GLN A 51 14.06 -24.54 4.56
C GLN A 51 14.99 -24.45 5.77
N ASP A 52 16.26 -24.83 5.62
CA ASP A 52 17.27 -24.76 6.69
C ASP A 52 17.85 -23.36 6.93
N ILE A 53 17.89 -22.53 5.88
CA ILE A 53 18.34 -21.13 5.97
C ILE A 53 17.28 -20.26 6.65
N SER A 54 15.98 -20.55 6.50
CA SER A 54 14.90 -19.64 6.94
C SER A 54 14.95 -19.25 8.43
N PRO A 55 15.14 -20.18 9.40
CA PRO A 55 15.23 -19.79 10.81
C PRO A 55 16.59 -19.15 11.16
N LYS A 56 17.68 -19.63 10.56
CA LYS A 56 19.06 -19.17 10.84
C LYS A 56 19.35 -17.79 10.22
N LEU A 57 18.77 -17.50 9.06
CA LEU A 57 18.83 -16.21 8.38
C LEU A 57 17.87 -15.21 9.03
N ALA A 58 16.68 -15.65 9.45
CA ALA A 58 15.78 -14.83 10.26
C ALA A 58 16.46 -14.39 11.58
N ALA A 59 17.13 -15.31 12.28
CA ALA A 59 17.87 -15.00 13.51
C ALA A 59 19.12 -14.11 13.28
N ARG A 60 19.75 -14.16 12.11
CA ARG A 60 20.91 -13.31 11.75
C ARG A 60 20.54 -11.92 11.23
N LEU A 61 19.34 -11.75 10.67
CA LEU A 61 18.83 -10.47 10.16
C LEU A 61 18.05 -9.67 11.21
N ASP A 62 17.70 -10.28 12.34
CA ASP A 62 16.98 -9.64 13.46
C ASP A 62 17.73 -8.46 14.15
N PRO A 63 19.07 -8.44 14.27
CA PRO A 63 19.77 -7.30 14.89
C PRO A 63 19.81 -6.05 14.01
N ALA A 64 19.54 -6.15 12.70
CA ALA A 64 19.69 -5.06 11.74
C ALA A 64 18.54 -4.04 11.75
N LEU A 65 17.55 -4.20 12.66
CA LEU A 65 16.46 -3.26 12.89
C LEU A 65 16.67 -2.35 14.12
N ARG A 66 17.84 -2.41 14.77
CA ARG A 66 18.20 -1.37 15.76
C ARG A 66 18.65 -0.12 15.02
N PRO A 67 18.20 1.09 15.42
CA PRO A 67 18.74 2.32 14.89
C PRO A 67 20.25 2.31 15.14
N GLY A 68 21.04 2.24 14.07
CA GLY A 68 22.49 2.27 14.16
C GLY A 68 22.94 3.54 14.86
N ALA A 69 23.86 3.39 15.81
CA ALA A 69 24.57 4.49 16.48
C ALA A 69 25.43 5.24 15.45
N GLY A 70 24.78 6.09 14.66
CA GLY A 70 25.37 7.01 13.69
C GLY A 70 24.56 8.31 13.54
N ALA A 71 23.51 8.49 14.36
CA ALA A 71 22.61 9.64 14.30
C ALA A 71 23.24 10.97 14.75
N ALA A 72 24.42 10.95 15.37
CA ALA A 72 25.05 12.16 15.90
C ALA A 72 25.69 13.05 14.80
N GLY A 73 26.08 12.49 13.65
CA GLY A 73 26.70 13.25 12.56
C GLY A 73 25.71 13.79 11.51
N ALA A 74 24.51 13.21 11.43
CA ALA A 74 23.47 13.65 10.51
C ALA A 74 22.70 14.87 11.03
N ALA A 75 22.74 15.16 12.34
CA ALA A 75 21.99 16.21 13.01
C ALA A 75 22.25 17.63 12.45
N GLY A 76 23.42 17.89 11.87
CA GLY A 76 23.77 19.18 11.27
C GLY A 76 23.18 19.46 9.88
N ALA A 77 22.58 18.47 9.23
CA ALA A 77 21.91 18.61 7.92
C ALA A 77 20.37 18.59 8.03
N ILE A 78 19.84 18.54 9.26
CA ILE A 78 18.41 18.39 9.56
C ILE A 78 17.83 19.67 10.16
N ASP A 79 18.47 20.81 9.89
CA ASP A 79 17.94 22.12 10.24
C ASP A 79 17.29 22.72 9.00
N GLY A 80 15.98 22.54 8.92
CA GLY A 80 15.18 22.78 7.74
C GLY A 80 14.12 21.71 7.64
N ALA A 81 13.00 21.93 8.34
CA ALA A 81 11.75 21.27 8.00
C ALA A 81 11.62 21.27 6.47
N VAL A 82 11.52 20.07 5.87
CA VAL A 82 11.35 19.83 4.43
C VAL A 82 10.52 20.96 3.82
N GLN A 83 11.22 21.93 3.21
CA GLN A 83 10.61 23.18 2.82
C GLN A 83 9.96 22.98 1.45
N LEU A 84 8.63 22.93 1.49
CA LEU A 84 7.70 22.85 0.36
C LEU A 84 8.01 23.92 -0.69
N GLY A 85 8.77 23.54 -1.70
CA GLY A 85 9.09 24.39 -2.85
C GLY A 85 8.30 23.95 -4.07
N ILE A 86 7.07 24.43 -4.19
CA ILE A 86 6.35 24.46 -5.47
C ILE A 86 6.47 25.89 -5.98
N GLU A 87 7.11 26.06 -7.12
CA GLU A 87 7.16 27.35 -7.81
C GLU A 87 5.79 27.66 -8.44
N ALA A 88 5.29 28.87 -8.19
CA ALA A 88 4.05 29.36 -8.80
C ALA A 88 4.24 29.42 -10.33
N GLY A 89 3.48 28.64 -11.08
CA GLY A 89 3.44 28.68 -12.53
C GLY A 89 2.12 28.09 -13.04
N THR A 90 1.90 28.14 -14.35
CA THR A 90 0.66 27.64 -14.95
C THR A 90 0.42 26.17 -14.57
N PRO A 91 -0.80 25.81 -14.11
CA PRO A 91 -1.11 24.43 -13.79
C PRO A 91 -1.09 23.57 -15.06
N HIS A 92 -0.70 22.32 -14.91
CA HIS A 92 -0.74 21.31 -15.97
C HIS A 92 -2.15 21.18 -16.55
N GLN A 93 -2.28 20.75 -17.80
CA GLN A 93 -3.58 20.54 -18.47
C GLN A 93 -3.88 19.06 -18.65
N LYS A 94 -2.87 18.21 -18.85
CA LYS A 94 -3.05 16.76 -18.99
C LYS A 94 -2.22 15.97 -17.96
N VAL A 95 -2.91 15.19 -17.14
CA VAL A 95 -2.32 14.35 -16.09
C VAL A 95 -2.47 12.88 -16.44
N LEU A 96 -1.36 12.15 -16.46
CA LEU A 96 -1.36 10.70 -16.61
C LEU A 96 -1.07 10.03 -15.26
N ILE A 97 -2.08 9.38 -14.68
CA ILE A 97 -1.95 8.60 -13.45
C ILE A 97 -1.71 7.14 -13.82
N MET A 98 -0.58 6.58 -13.38
CA MET A 98 -0.19 5.21 -13.63
C MET A 98 -0.32 4.35 -12.36
N THR A 99 -1.04 3.24 -12.50
CA THR A 99 -1.20 2.17 -11.50
C THR A 99 -0.91 0.81 -12.13
N MET A 100 -0.73 -0.24 -11.33
CA MET A 100 -0.46 -1.60 -11.85
C MET A 100 -1.67 -2.52 -11.94
N GLY A 101 -2.85 -2.14 -11.44
CA GLY A 101 -4.05 -2.99 -11.54
C GLY A 101 -4.00 -4.33 -10.79
N VAL A 102 -2.92 -4.63 -10.04
CA VAL A 102 -2.74 -5.91 -9.33
C VAL A 102 -3.54 -5.99 -8.04
N THR A 103 -3.78 -4.85 -7.37
CA THR A 103 -4.54 -4.79 -6.11
C THR A 103 -5.47 -3.58 -6.10
N GLY A 104 -6.65 -3.70 -5.48
CA GLY A 104 -7.66 -2.65 -5.51
C GLY A 104 -7.27 -1.36 -4.79
N GLY A 105 -6.35 -1.42 -3.82
CA GLY A 105 -5.93 -0.25 -3.03
C GLY A 105 -5.26 0.85 -3.86
N HIS A 106 -4.30 0.50 -4.72
CA HIS A 106 -3.59 1.47 -5.58
C HIS A 106 -4.49 2.05 -6.68
N ASN A 107 -5.47 1.27 -7.15
CA ASN A 107 -6.47 1.74 -8.11
C ASN A 107 -7.45 2.72 -7.44
N ALA A 108 -7.88 2.43 -6.21
CA ALA A 108 -8.71 3.33 -5.43
C ALA A 108 -7.99 4.66 -5.16
N LEU A 109 -6.68 4.60 -4.84
CA LEU A 109 -5.85 5.80 -4.70
C LEU A 109 -5.76 6.60 -6.01
N ALA A 110 -5.48 5.94 -7.15
CA ALA A 110 -5.43 6.59 -8.46
C ALA A 110 -6.76 7.29 -8.81
N ALA A 111 -7.88 6.61 -8.58
CA ALA A 111 -9.20 7.17 -8.78
C ALA A 111 -9.48 8.37 -7.84
N SER A 112 -9.02 8.30 -6.59
CA SER A 112 -9.20 9.39 -5.62
C SER A 112 -8.37 10.63 -5.97
N VAL A 113 -7.12 10.44 -6.40
CA VAL A 113 -6.27 11.52 -6.91
C VAL A 113 -6.89 12.14 -8.16
N GLY A 114 -7.34 11.31 -9.10
CA GLY A 114 -8.00 11.78 -10.32
C GLY A 114 -9.23 12.64 -10.03
N ARG A 115 -10.14 12.16 -9.16
CA ARG A 115 -11.31 12.94 -8.75
C ARG A 115 -10.93 14.26 -8.08
N GLN A 116 -9.93 14.26 -7.20
CA GLN A 116 -9.49 15.49 -6.54
C GLN A 116 -8.96 16.52 -7.54
N ILE A 117 -8.25 16.06 -8.59
CA ILE A 117 -7.78 16.93 -9.68
C ILE A 117 -8.97 17.46 -10.48
N GLU A 118 -9.89 16.61 -10.92
CA GLU A 118 -11.07 17.01 -11.71
C GLU A 118 -11.95 18.02 -10.96
N GLN A 119 -12.09 17.88 -9.64
CA GLN A 119 -12.85 18.80 -8.80
C GLN A 119 -12.17 20.16 -8.63
N GLN A 120 -10.85 20.19 -8.44
CA GLN A 120 -10.10 21.43 -8.15
C GLN A 120 -9.62 22.14 -9.42
N TYR A 121 -9.45 21.40 -10.52
CA TYR A 121 -8.99 21.87 -11.82
C TYR A 121 -9.91 21.34 -12.93
N PRO A 122 -11.14 21.86 -13.08
CA PRO A 122 -12.14 21.30 -14.02
C PRO A 122 -11.74 21.32 -15.50
N GLY A 123 -10.72 22.09 -15.87
CA GLY A 123 -10.16 22.10 -17.23
C GLY A 123 -9.08 21.03 -17.47
N ALA A 124 -8.63 20.33 -16.44
CA ALA A 124 -7.59 19.32 -16.56
C ALA A 124 -8.15 18.00 -17.11
N GLN A 125 -7.45 17.42 -18.07
CA GLN A 125 -7.69 16.07 -18.55
C GLN A 125 -6.93 15.06 -17.69
N VAL A 126 -7.65 14.21 -16.98
CA VAL A 126 -7.07 13.11 -16.21
C VAL A 126 -7.20 11.79 -16.98
N VAL A 127 -6.08 11.10 -17.16
CA VAL A 127 -6.03 9.76 -17.76
C VAL A 127 -5.47 8.80 -16.71
N ILE A 128 -6.20 7.72 -16.41
CA ILE A 128 -5.71 6.65 -15.54
C ILE A 128 -5.32 5.46 -16.42
N ALA A 129 -4.04 5.07 -16.35
CA ALA A 129 -3.51 3.87 -17.00
C ALA A 129 -3.19 2.81 -15.94
N ASP A 130 -3.84 1.66 -16.03
CA ASP A 130 -3.60 0.52 -15.15
C ASP A 130 -2.65 -0.52 -15.74
N GLY A 131 -2.44 -1.63 -15.03
CA GLY A 131 -1.53 -2.69 -15.47
C GLY A 131 -1.90 -3.35 -16.79
N SER A 132 -3.20 -3.43 -17.13
CA SER A 132 -3.64 -3.90 -18.46
C SER A 132 -3.22 -2.92 -19.54
N ARG A 133 -3.26 -1.62 -19.29
CA ARG A 133 -2.82 -0.63 -20.28
C ARG A 133 -1.31 -0.55 -20.43
N ILE A 134 -0.59 -0.72 -19.31
CA ILE A 134 0.87 -0.72 -19.29
C ILE A 134 1.36 -2.02 -19.93
N SER A 135 0.97 -3.19 -19.42
CA SER A 135 1.55 -4.48 -19.82
C SER A 135 0.64 -5.38 -20.67
N GLY A 136 -0.46 -4.86 -21.24
CA GLY A 136 -1.33 -5.47 -22.26
C GLY A 136 -1.38 -7.00 -22.26
N ASP A 137 -0.48 -7.61 -23.01
CA ASP A 137 -0.40 -9.06 -23.22
C ASP A 137 -0.07 -9.89 -21.97
N VAL A 138 0.57 -9.33 -20.94
CA VAL A 138 0.96 -10.08 -19.72
C VAL A 138 -0.18 -10.13 -18.71
N PHE A 139 -1.02 -9.10 -18.61
CA PHE A 139 -2.10 -9.03 -17.62
C PHE A 139 -3.45 -9.53 -18.11
N ASP A 140 -3.73 -9.45 -19.42
CA ASP A 140 -4.95 -10.01 -20.05
C ASP A 140 -4.76 -11.45 -20.57
N SER A 141 -3.56 -12.01 -20.45
CA SER A 141 -3.33 -13.43 -20.74
C SER A 141 -3.56 -14.33 -19.53
N ARG A 142 -3.62 -15.64 -19.77
CA ARG A 142 -3.64 -16.70 -18.74
C ARG A 142 -2.53 -16.50 -17.68
N THR A 143 -1.42 -15.87 -18.05
CA THR A 143 -0.30 -15.51 -17.17
C THR A 143 -0.65 -14.41 -16.17
N GLY A 144 -1.42 -13.40 -16.56
CA GLY A 144 -1.87 -12.31 -15.70
C GLY A 144 -2.85 -12.77 -14.63
N GLU A 145 -3.80 -13.61 -15.05
CA GLU A 145 -4.71 -14.31 -14.13
C GLU A 145 -3.95 -15.24 -13.19
N LEU A 146 -2.90 -15.92 -13.67
CA LEU A 146 -2.07 -16.77 -12.84
C LEU A 146 -1.22 -15.97 -11.84
N MET A 147 -0.71 -14.81 -12.22
CA MET A 147 -0.01 -13.86 -11.34
C MET A 147 -0.95 -13.31 -10.27
N LYS A 148 -2.18 -12.91 -10.62
CA LYS A 148 -3.21 -12.48 -9.65
C LYS A 148 -3.56 -13.61 -8.68
N LYS A 149 -3.75 -14.84 -9.17
CA LYS A 149 -4.01 -16.03 -8.35
C LYS A 149 -2.83 -16.36 -7.45
N PHE A 150 -1.61 -16.25 -7.95
CA PHE A 150 -0.39 -16.48 -7.18
C PHE A 150 -0.18 -15.40 -6.12
N HIS A 151 -0.41 -14.12 -6.44
CA HIS A 151 -0.38 -13.04 -5.47
C HIS A 151 -1.48 -13.17 -4.41
N THR A 152 -2.67 -13.59 -4.80
CA THR A 152 -3.75 -13.91 -3.85
C THR A 152 -3.30 -15.07 -2.96
N PHE A 153 -2.82 -16.17 -3.52
CA PHE A 153 -2.31 -17.34 -2.79
C PHE A 153 -1.13 -16.99 -1.85
N GLU A 154 -0.15 -16.21 -2.30
CA GLU A 154 0.95 -15.73 -1.46
C GLU A 154 0.43 -14.92 -0.27
N ARG A 155 -0.58 -14.08 -0.46
CA ARG A 155 -1.10 -13.21 0.61
C ARG A 155 -2.12 -13.90 1.51
N THR A 156 -2.86 -14.89 1.02
CA THR A 156 -3.92 -15.58 1.78
C THR A 156 -3.48 -16.92 2.35
N GLU A 157 -2.66 -17.70 1.64
CA GLU A 157 -2.29 -19.07 2.00
C GLU A 157 -0.83 -19.23 2.42
N GLN A 158 0.09 -18.39 1.92
CA GLN A 158 1.55 -18.49 2.19
C GLN A 158 2.21 -17.15 2.53
N PRO A 159 1.73 -16.41 3.57
CA PRO A 159 2.17 -15.05 3.87
C PRO A 159 3.67 -14.91 4.19
N TRP A 160 4.35 -15.99 4.59
CA TRP A 160 5.79 -15.99 4.86
C TRP A 160 6.65 -15.75 3.61
N ILE A 161 6.17 -16.14 2.42
CA ILE A 161 6.87 -15.90 1.15
C ILE A 161 6.87 -14.40 0.85
N TYR A 162 5.70 -13.77 1.01
CA TYR A 162 5.54 -12.33 0.85
C TYR A 162 6.44 -11.55 1.83
N ASP A 163 6.41 -11.92 3.11
CA ASP A 163 7.27 -11.34 4.16
C ASP A 163 8.76 -11.45 3.81
N THR A 164 9.20 -12.60 3.32
CA THR A 164 10.60 -12.85 2.97
C THR A 164 11.03 -11.99 1.78
N ARG A 165 10.23 -11.94 0.72
CA ARG A 165 10.51 -11.08 -0.45
C ARG A 165 10.49 -9.61 -0.08
N TYR A 166 9.64 -9.20 0.87
CA TYR A 166 9.61 -7.84 1.40
C TYR A 166 10.90 -7.51 2.16
N ARG A 167 11.36 -8.40 3.06
CA ARG A 167 12.63 -8.20 3.80
C ARG A 167 13.83 -8.05 2.87
N ILE A 168 13.94 -8.92 1.85
CA ILE A 168 15.02 -8.83 0.85
C ILE A 168 14.95 -7.48 0.12
N ARG A 169 13.76 -7.09 -0.36
CA ARG A 169 13.55 -5.80 -1.04
C ARG A 169 13.78 -4.59 -0.14
N SER A 170 13.70 -4.75 1.17
CA SER A 170 13.93 -3.67 2.15
C SER A 170 15.42 -3.39 2.42
N THR A 171 16.33 -4.21 1.87
CA THR A 171 17.79 -3.97 1.87
C THR A 171 18.18 -3.01 0.75
N ASP A 172 19.34 -2.35 0.86
CA ASP A 172 19.82 -1.40 -0.15
C ASP A 172 20.17 -2.08 -1.48
N GLY A 173 20.77 -3.28 -1.41
CA GLY A 173 21.04 -4.11 -2.59
C GLY A 173 19.74 -4.58 -3.24
N GLY A 174 18.78 -5.07 -2.46
CA GLY A 174 17.48 -5.51 -2.95
C GLY A 174 16.64 -4.38 -3.54
N THR A 175 16.72 -3.17 -2.97
CA THR A 175 16.07 -1.98 -3.52
C THR A 175 16.66 -1.60 -4.87
N ARG A 176 18.00 -1.46 -4.96
CA ARG A 176 18.68 -1.08 -6.22
C ARG A 176 18.46 -2.13 -7.31
N GLY A 177 18.58 -3.41 -6.99
CA GLY A 177 18.30 -4.52 -7.90
C GLY A 177 16.83 -4.53 -8.34
N GLY A 178 15.90 -4.36 -7.40
CA GLY A 178 14.47 -4.27 -7.69
C GLY A 178 14.12 -3.11 -8.62
N ARG A 179 14.71 -1.91 -8.42
CA ARG A 179 14.53 -0.78 -9.33
C ARG A 179 15.00 -1.12 -10.75
N ARG A 180 16.19 -1.71 -10.90
CA ARG A 180 16.75 -2.16 -12.21
C ARG A 180 15.85 -3.18 -12.89
N LEU A 181 15.35 -4.16 -12.13
CA LEU A 181 14.47 -5.22 -12.64
C LEU A 181 13.16 -4.64 -13.17
N TYR A 182 12.46 -3.82 -12.38
CA TYR A 182 11.17 -3.25 -12.78
C TYR A 182 11.30 -2.28 -13.96
N ASP A 183 12.36 -1.51 -14.01
CA ASP A 183 12.70 -0.69 -15.16
C ASP A 183 12.92 -1.56 -16.42
N SER A 184 13.72 -2.62 -16.34
CA SER A 184 13.92 -3.56 -17.46
C SER A 184 12.60 -4.20 -17.94
N MET A 185 11.73 -4.58 -17.01
CA MET A 185 10.44 -5.21 -17.32
C MET A 185 9.44 -4.24 -17.94
N PHE A 186 9.30 -3.03 -17.39
CA PHE A 186 8.16 -2.15 -17.69
C PHE A 186 8.51 -0.90 -18.49
N ARG A 187 9.80 -0.54 -18.67
CA ARG A 187 10.19 0.72 -19.31
C ARG A 187 9.55 0.93 -20.68
N LYS A 188 9.59 -0.09 -21.56
CA LYS A 188 9.09 0.03 -22.94
C LYS A 188 7.60 0.31 -22.97
N ASP A 189 6.88 -0.44 -22.16
CA ASP A 189 5.43 -0.37 -21.98
C ASP A 189 4.99 0.96 -21.37
N VAL A 190 5.64 1.37 -20.29
CA VAL A 190 5.42 2.67 -19.64
C VAL A 190 5.71 3.81 -20.63
N LYS A 191 6.85 3.75 -21.35
CA LYS A 191 7.22 4.77 -22.34
C LYS A 191 6.20 4.85 -23.48
N ARG A 192 5.72 3.70 -23.99
CA ARG A 192 4.67 3.67 -25.02
C ARG A 192 3.41 4.40 -24.57
N VAL A 193 2.91 4.11 -23.37
CA VAL A 193 1.72 4.79 -22.83
C VAL A 193 1.95 6.29 -22.64
N ILE A 194 3.14 6.69 -22.17
CA ILE A 194 3.51 8.11 -22.05
C ILE A 194 3.52 8.79 -23.43
N ASP A 195 4.08 8.15 -24.45
CA ASP A 195 4.16 8.70 -25.80
C ASP A 195 2.79 8.81 -26.48
N GLU A 196 1.92 7.82 -26.26
CA GLU A 196 0.53 7.83 -26.74
C GLU A 196 -0.30 8.96 -26.09
N GLU A 197 -0.10 9.16 -24.79
CA GLU A 197 -0.89 10.14 -24.03
C GLU A 197 -0.30 11.56 -24.07
N ALA A 198 1.01 11.71 -24.27
CA ALA A 198 1.71 12.99 -24.22
C ALA A 198 1.28 13.90 -23.02
N PRO A 199 1.42 13.42 -21.76
CA PRO A 199 0.98 14.18 -20.59
C PRO A 199 1.94 15.31 -20.22
N ASP A 200 1.42 16.33 -19.54
CA ASP A 200 2.23 17.41 -18.95
C ASP A 200 2.89 16.96 -17.64
N VAL A 201 2.27 16.01 -16.93
CA VAL A 201 2.79 15.41 -15.69
C VAL A 201 2.34 13.95 -15.54
N ILE A 202 3.22 13.13 -14.98
CA ILE A 202 2.96 11.71 -14.72
C ILE A 202 2.90 11.49 -13.21
N VAL A 203 1.86 10.79 -12.75
CA VAL A 203 1.64 10.45 -11.34
C VAL A 203 1.73 8.94 -11.16
N SER A 204 2.55 8.47 -10.23
CA SER A 204 2.62 7.04 -9.88
C SER A 204 1.92 6.77 -8.55
N THR A 205 1.01 5.81 -8.56
CA THR A 205 0.37 5.28 -7.35
C THR A 205 0.88 3.90 -6.96
N HIS A 206 1.94 3.38 -7.59
CA HIS A 206 2.45 2.03 -7.34
C HIS A 206 3.99 1.97 -7.26
N PRO A 207 4.59 1.23 -6.31
CA PRO A 207 6.04 1.23 -6.10
C PRO A 207 6.86 0.77 -7.31
N SER A 208 6.37 -0.21 -8.09
CA SER A 208 7.09 -0.66 -9.31
C SER A 208 7.09 0.40 -10.41
N VAL A 209 5.98 1.14 -10.58
CA VAL A 209 5.88 2.22 -11.56
C VAL A 209 6.78 3.37 -11.12
N THR A 210 6.77 3.71 -9.83
CA THR A 210 7.66 4.72 -9.25
C THR A 210 9.13 4.40 -9.51
N ALA A 211 9.53 3.14 -9.32
CA ALA A 211 10.89 2.70 -9.60
C ALA A 211 11.28 2.81 -11.08
N THR A 212 10.38 2.46 -11.99
CA THR A 212 10.59 2.57 -13.43
C THR A 212 10.69 4.03 -13.87
N LEU A 213 9.73 4.88 -13.48
CA LEU A 213 9.72 6.31 -13.81
C LEU A 213 10.94 7.03 -13.25
N GLY A 214 11.29 6.79 -11.98
CA GLY A 214 12.47 7.38 -11.37
C GLY A 214 13.75 7.02 -12.10
N ARG A 215 13.90 5.76 -12.57
CA ARG A 215 15.05 5.38 -13.40
C ARG A 215 15.03 6.03 -14.78
N MET A 216 13.87 6.11 -15.43
CA MET A 216 13.75 6.78 -16.74
C MET A 216 14.12 8.26 -16.66
N ARG A 217 13.68 8.96 -15.60
CA ARG A 217 14.06 10.36 -15.32
C ARG A 217 15.57 10.49 -15.06
N SER A 218 16.14 9.68 -14.16
CA SER A 218 17.59 9.72 -13.86
C SER A 218 18.49 9.40 -15.07
N LEU A 219 17.99 8.64 -16.05
CA LEU A 219 18.71 8.29 -17.27
C LEU A 219 18.49 9.29 -18.43
N GLY A 220 17.69 10.35 -18.22
CA GLY A 220 17.35 11.31 -19.27
C GLY A 220 16.50 10.73 -20.40
N ILE A 221 15.79 9.62 -20.14
CA ILE A 221 14.87 8.98 -21.11
C ILE A 221 13.50 9.68 -21.12
N LEU A 222 13.18 10.36 -20.01
CA LEU A 222 11.92 11.03 -19.78
C LEU A 222 12.18 12.46 -19.29
N ASP A 223 11.57 13.44 -19.95
CA ASP A 223 11.65 14.85 -19.55
C ASP A 223 10.40 15.32 -18.77
N THR A 224 9.27 14.65 -18.98
CA THR A 224 8.00 14.94 -18.29
C THR A 224 8.16 14.81 -16.77
N PRO A 225 7.71 15.80 -15.96
CA PRO A 225 7.78 15.70 -14.51
C PRO A 225 6.99 14.51 -13.98
N THR A 226 7.53 13.89 -12.94
CA THR A 226 7.01 12.68 -12.30
C THR A 226 6.76 12.89 -10.82
N VAL A 227 5.58 12.46 -10.36
CA VAL A 227 5.14 12.58 -8.97
C VAL A 227 4.83 11.20 -8.41
N ALA A 228 5.36 10.85 -7.24
CA ALA A 228 5.01 9.62 -6.55
C ALA A 228 4.07 9.91 -5.37
N THR A 229 2.90 9.26 -5.35
CA THR A 229 1.96 9.38 -4.22
C THR A 229 2.30 8.37 -3.13
N LEU A 230 3.08 8.80 -2.14
CA LEU A 230 3.41 8.00 -0.97
C LEU A 230 2.19 7.93 -0.05
N ASN A 231 1.57 6.75 0.01
CA ASN A 231 0.38 6.51 0.84
C ASN A 231 0.66 5.57 2.02
N ASP A 232 1.86 5.00 2.06
CA ASP A 232 2.34 4.11 3.11
C ASP A 232 3.10 4.93 4.16
N ALA A 233 2.77 4.76 5.44
CA ALA A 233 3.51 5.39 6.54
C ALA A 233 4.91 4.77 6.78
N ALA A 234 5.15 3.60 6.18
CA ALA A 234 6.45 2.94 6.11
C ALA A 234 6.69 2.39 4.68
N PRO A 235 6.97 3.27 3.70
CA PRO A 235 7.15 2.89 2.32
C PRO A 235 8.45 2.09 2.15
N ASN A 236 8.41 1.15 1.20
CA ASN A 236 9.58 0.38 0.80
C ASN A 236 10.52 1.20 -0.10
N GLY A 237 11.74 0.69 -0.33
CA GLY A 237 12.75 1.44 -1.09
C GLY A 237 12.42 1.71 -2.57
N LEU A 238 11.47 0.99 -3.17
CA LEU A 238 11.06 1.25 -4.57
C LEU A 238 10.28 2.55 -4.71
N TRP A 239 9.49 2.90 -3.69
CA TRP A 239 8.80 4.18 -3.61
C TRP A 239 9.75 5.37 -3.60
N MET A 240 10.95 5.18 -3.06
CA MET A 240 11.89 6.25 -2.77
C MET A 240 12.94 6.34 -3.86
N SER A 241 12.48 6.62 -5.07
CA SER A 241 13.32 6.57 -6.28
C SER A 241 13.87 7.96 -6.61
N PRO A 242 15.20 8.18 -6.60
CA PRO A 242 15.75 9.54 -6.64
C PRO A 242 15.45 10.38 -7.89
N GLY A 243 15.17 9.76 -9.03
CA GLY A 243 14.79 10.49 -10.24
C GLY A 243 13.35 11.00 -10.24
N ILE A 244 12.54 10.69 -9.23
CA ILE A 244 11.19 11.25 -9.09
C ILE A 244 11.29 12.70 -8.66
N ASP A 245 10.57 13.57 -9.37
CA ASP A 245 10.64 15.01 -9.18
C ASP A 245 9.97 15.47 -7.88
N GLU A 246 8.91 14.78 -7.45
CA GLU A 246 8.23 15.07 -6.19
C GLU A 246 7.60 13.82 -5.56
N HIS A 247 7.85 13.60 -4.27
CA HIS A 247 7.21 12.54 -3.48
C HIS A 247 6.17 13.16 -2.54
N VAL A 248 4.90 12.91 -2.78
CA VAL A 248 3.80 13.53 -2.02
C VAL A 248 3.31 12.58 -0.96
N PHE A 249 3.22 13.04 0.29
CA PHE A 249 2.79 12.26 1.44
C PHE A 249 1.80 13.07 2.30
N TYR A 250 0.97 12.40 3.12
CA TYR A 250 -0.01 13.08 3.98
C TYR A 250 0.27 12.95 5.49
N VAL A 251 1.01 11.94 5.94
CA VAL A 251 1.28 11.74 7.36
C VAL A 251 2.47 12.63 7.80
N PRO A 252 2.28 13.57 8.75
CA PRO A 252 3.37 14.47 9.17
C PRO A 252 4.64 13.75 9.68
N GLY A 253 4.46 12.62 10.37
CA GLY A 253 5.56 11.79 10.90
C GLY A 253 6.40 11.10 9.83
N ASP A 254 5.90 11.00 8.60
CA ASP A 254 6.58 10.30 7.52
C ASP A 254 7.82 11.06 7.07
N ALA A 255 7.77 12.39 6.93
CA ALA A 255 8.92 13.18 6.49
C ALA A 255 10.20 12.87 7.28
N LYS A 256 10.10 12.78 8.62
CA LYS A 256 11.24 12.47 9.50
C LYS A 256 11.70 11.02 9.38
N ARG A 257 10.76 10.07 9.37
CA ARG A 257 11.07 8.63 9.22
C ARG A 257 11.70 8.33 7.85
N LEU A 258 11.22 9.00 6.82
CA LEU A 258 11.66 8.88 5.44
C LEU A 258 13.01 9.56 5.23
N ALA A 259 13.18 10.81 5.67
CA ALA A 259 14.47 11.49 5.58
C ALA A 259 15.59 10.70 6.28
N GLY A 260 15.35 10.19 7.50
CA GLY A 260 16.33 9.42 8.26
C GLY A 260 16.68 8.06 7.65
N THR A 261 15.69 7.37 7.06
CA THR A 261 15.90 6.04 6.48
C THR A 261 16.62 6.12 5.12
N PHE A 262 16.36 7.15 4.31
CA PHE A 262 16.84 7.22 2.92
C PHE A 262 18.10 8.08 2.72
N ALA A 263 18.26 9.19 3.45
CA ALA A 263 19.49 9.97 3.40
C ALA A 263 20.71 9.13 3.81
N ALA A 264 20.50 8.15 4.70
CA ALA A 264 21.52 7.21 5.14
C ALA A 264 21.88 6.11 4.11
N ARG A 265 21.03 5.86 3.09
CA ARG A 265 21.15 4.69 2.20
C ARG A 265 21.72 5.03 0.82
N ASP A 266 21.20 6.08 0.18
CA ASP A 266 21.55 6.40 -1.21
C ASP A 266 22.35 7.72 -1.34
N GLY A 267 22.53 8.47 -0.24
CA GLY A 267 23.27 9.74 -0.23
C GLY A 267 22.63 10.85 -1.08
N GLN A 268 21.42 10.63 -1.58
CA GLN A 268 20.68 11.57 -2.44
C GLN A 268 19.50 12.15 -1.67
N LEU A 269 19.35 13.47 -1.76
CA LEU A 269 18.21 14.18 -1.20
C LEU A 269 16.98 13.87 -2.04
N LEU A 270 15.90 13.43 -1.39
CA LEU A 270 14.61 13.23 -2.04
C LEU A 270 13.78 14.50 -1.89
N HIS A 271 13.09 14.86 -2.96
CA HIS A 271 12.12 15.95 -2.93
C HIS A 271 10.79 15.43 -2.45
N MET A 272 10.28 16.03 -1.39
CA MET A 272 9.10 15.56 -0.69
C MET A 272 8.20 16.72 -0.31
N SER A 273 6.90 16.54 -0.51
CA SER A 273 5.88 17.53 -0.17
C SER A 273 4.80 16.90 0.69
N GLN A 274 4.58 17.48 1.87
CA GLN A 274 3.40 17.17 2.65
C GLN A 274 2.17 17.83 2.03
N ALA A 275 1.11 17.04 1.84
CA ALA A 275 -0.17 17.52 1.32
C ALA A 275 -1.35 16.80 1.99
N ARG A 276 -2.53 17.42 1.91
CA ARG A 276 -3.77 16.80 2.38
C ARG A 276 -4.07 15.56 1.53
N PRO A 277 -4.49 14.44 2.14
CA PRO A 277 -4.73 13.21 1.40
C PRO A 277 -5.76 13.40 0.27
N PRO A 278 -5.76 12.55 -0.77
CA PRO A 278 -6.65 12.68 -1.92
C PRO A 278 -8.09 12.21 -1.61
N ILE A 279 -8.62 12.55 -0.44
CA ILE A 279 -9.99 12.28 0.00
C ILE A 279 -10.57 13.53 0.67
N GLU A 280 -11.88 13.74 0.54
CA GLU A 280 -12.54 14.82 1.23
C GLU A 280 -12.79 14.48 2.70
N LYS A 281 -12.56 15.44 3.59
CA LYS A 281 -13.00 15.35 4.97
C LYS A 281 -14.51 15.54 5.02
N LYS A 282 -15.24 14.50 5.38
CA LYS A 282 -16.70 14.50 5.42
C LYS A 282 -17.18 13.98 6.76
N LEU A 283 -17.61 14.88 7.63
CA LEU A 283 -18.27 14.52 8.88
C LEU A 283 -19.77 14.45 8.64
N VAL A 284 -20.35 13.28 8.88
CA VAL A 284 -21.79 13.05 8.77
C VAL A 284 -22.50 13.41 10.09
N THR A 285 -23.68 14.01 9.97
CA THR A 285 -24.57 14.31 11.10
C THR A 285 -25.25 13.05 11.62
N ALA A 286 -25.81 13.10 12.84
CA ALA A 286 -26.55 11.98 13.42
C ALA A 286 -27.74 11.54 12.55
N ASP A 287 -28.46 12.49 11.95
CA ASP A 287 -29.60 12.19 11.06
C ASP A 287 -29.14 11.50 9.77
N GLN A 288 -28.00 11.91 9.21
CA GLN A 288 -27.40 11.24 8.06
C GLN A 288 -26.95 9.82 8.40
N VAL A 289 -26.35 9.61 9.59
CA VAL A 289 -26.01 8.27 10.08
C VAL A 289 -27.26 7.40 10.19
N ALA A 290 -28.34 7.92 10.77
CA ALA A 290 -29.60 7.20 10.87
C ALA A 290 -30.17 6.84 9.48
N ALA A 291 -30.19 7.78 8.54
CA ALA A 291 -30.65 7.54 7.17
C ALA A 291 -29.81 6.45 6.46
N LEU A 292 -28.48 6.51 6.60
CA LEU A 292 -27.58 5.49 6.06
C LEU A 292 -27.82 4.12 6.70
N ARG A 293 -28.06 4.06 8.01
CA ARG A 293 -28.37 2.79 8.69
C ARG A 293 -29.66 2.17 8.18
N THR A 294 -30.72 2.97 8.00
CA THR A 294 -31.98 2.49 7.41
C THR A 294 -31.77 1.97 5.99
N ASP A 295 -31.07 2.72 5.13
CA ASP A 295 -30.82 2.34 3.73
C ASP A 295 -29.95 1.08 3.61
N LEU A 296 -28.97 0.91 4.49
CA LEU A 296 -28.07 -0.24 4.53
C LEU A 296 -28.64 -1.45 5.31
N GLY A 297 -29.82 -1.32 5.93
CA GLY A 297 -30.40 -2.37 6.77
C GLY A 297 -29.61 -2.64 8.07
N LEU A 298 -28.93 -1.63 8.60
CA LEU A 298 -28.13 -1.70 9.81
C LEU A 298 -28.97 -1.30 11.04
N PRO A 299 -28.69 -1.87 12.23
CA PRO A 299 -29.46 -1.57 13.43
C PRO A 299 -29.19 -0.16 13.96
N HIS A 300 -30.23 0.44 14.53
CA HIS A 300 -30.19 1.79 15.12
C HIS A 300 -29.93 1.78 16.63
N ASP A 301 -30.22 0.65 17.30
CA ASP A 301 -30.26 0.49 18.75
C ASP A 301 -28.98 -0.08 19.36
N LYS A 302 -28.03 -0.51 18.52
CA LYS A 302 -26.74 -1.09 18.94
C LYS A 302 -25.58 -0.49 18.14
N PRO A 303 -24.34 -0.57 18.65
CA PRO A 303 -23.17 -0.13 17.90
C PRO A 303 -22.99 -0.92 16.61
N VAL A 304 -22.44 -0.30 15.57
CA VAL A 304 -22.10 -0.95 14.30
C VAL A 304 -20.59 -0.88 14.09
N LEU A 305 -19.92 -2.02 13.94
CA LEU A 305 -18.49 -2.10 13.67
C LEU A 305 -18.24 -2.61 12.25
N VAL A 306 -17.37 -1.94 11.52
CA VAL A 306 -16.93 -2.38 10.19
C VAL A 306 -15.57 -3.05 10.32
N VAL A 307 -15.47 -4.29 9.85
CA VAL A 307 -14.23 -5.06 9.79
C VAL A 307 -13.85 -5.24 8.33
N ALA A 308 -12.67 -4.79 7.91
CA ALA A 308 -12.23 -4.94 6.53
C ALA A 308 -10.80 -5.46 6.40
N SER A 309 -10.60 -6.30 5.39
CA SER A 309 -9.30 -6.91 5.08
C SER A 309 -8.82 -6.60 3.65
N GLY A 310 -9.22 -5.44 3.14
CA GLY A 310 -8.86 -4.94 1.82
C GLY A 310 -9.63 -5.59 0.67
N SER A 311 -9.41 -5.11 -0.56
CA SER A 311 -10.21 -5.51 -1.73
C SER A 311 -10.14 -7.00 -2.07
N MET A 312 -9.05 -7.68 -1.69
CA MET A 312 -8.85 -9.11 -1.94
C MET A 312 -9.39 -10.01 -0.82
N GLY A 313 -9.85 -9.44 0.30
CA GLY A 313 -10.38 -10.21 1.42
C GLY A 313 -9.34 -11.09 2.09
N VAL A 314 -8.26 -10.51 2.63
CA VAL A 314 -7.27 -11.29 3.37
C VAL A 314 -7.96 -11.96 4.58
N PRO A 315 -7.85 -13.28 4.77
CA PRO A 315 -8.55 -13.97 5.85
C PRO A 315 -8.20 -13.42 7.23
N VAL A 316 -9.20 -13.40 8.10
CA VAL A 316 -9.11 -13.16 9.55
C VAL A 316 -9.34 -14.49 10.25
N SER A 317 -8.69 -14.72 11.38
CA SER A 317 -8.88 -15.98 12.11
C SER A 317 -10.31 -16.13 12.67
N ASP A 318 -10.82 -17.36 12.66
CA ASP A 318 -12.11 -17.67 13.30
C ASP A 318 -12.14 -17.27 14.78
N ALA A 319 -11.00 -17.36 15.46
CA ALA A 319 -10.85 -16.95 16.85
C ALA A 319 -11.15 -15.45 17.04
N THR A 320 -10.70 -14.59 16.12
CA THR A 320 -11.02 -13.17 16.11
C THR A 320 -12.53 -12.94 15.96
N TYR A 321 -13.21 -13.61 15.03
CA TYR A 321 -14.65 -13.44 14.87
C TYR A 321 -15.44 -13.91 16.09
N ARG A 322 -15.08 -15.08 16.66
CA ARG A 322 -15.68 -15.56 17.93
C ARG A 322 -15.49 -14.53 19.04
N ARG A 323 -14.30 -13.96 19.15
CA ARG A 323 -13.98 -12.93 20.14
C ARG A 323 -14.82 -11.66 19.93
N MET A 324 -14.91 -11.15 18.70
CA MET A 324 -15.75 -9.97 18.42
C MET A 324 -17.21 -10.21 18.81
N LEU A 325 -17.77 -11.38 18.47
CA LEU A 325 -19.14 -11.73 18.82
C LEU A 325 -19.36 -11.94 20.32
N ALA A 326 -18.34 -12.39 21.06
CA ALA A 326 -18.42 -12.64 22.50
C ALA A 326 -18.22 -11.37 23.36
N GLU A 327 -17.40 -10.44 22.90
CA GLU A 327 -16.91 -9.31 23.70
C GLU A 327 -17.73 -8.02 23.53
N THR A 328 -18.65 -7.98 22.57
CA THR A 328 -19.58 -6.86 22.36
C THR A 328 -20.92 -7.36 21.82
N ASP A 329 -21.98 -6.58 22.06
CA ASP A 329 -23.32 -6.68 21.47
C ASP A 329 -23.45 -5.98 20.10
N ALA A 330 -22.38 -5.36 19.60
CA ALA A 330 -22.37 -4.64 18.32
C ALA A 330 -22.75 -5.52 17.12
N HIS A 331 -23.29 -4.87 16.10
CA HIS A 331 -23.48 -5.45 14.77
C HIS A 331 -22.17 -5.34 13.97
N ILE A 332 -21.65 -6.46 13.52
CA ILE A 332 -20.35 -6.57 12.86
C ILE A 332 -20.58 -6.73 11.36
N VAL A 333 -20.18 -5.74 10.58
CA VAL A 333 -20.15 -5.81 9.11
C VAL A 333 -18.74 -6.22 8.67
N VAL A 334 -18.58 -7.42 8.15
CA VAL A 334 -17.30 -7.92 7.66
C VAL A 334 -17.23 -7.77 6.15
N ALA A 335 -16.43 -6.82 5.67
CA ALA A 335 -16.17 -6.61 4.25
C ALA A 335 -15.10 -7.61 3.76
N THR A 336 -15.52 -8.58 2.95
CA THR A 336 -14.68 -9.66 2.41
C THR A 336 -14.10 -9.36 1.03
N GLY A 337 -14.42 -8.19 0.46
CA GLY A 337 -13.92 -7.80 -0.86
C GLY A 337 -14.30 -8.83 -1.93
N SER A 338 -13.36 -9.17 -2.82
CA SER A 338 -13.57 -10.19 -3.85
C SER A 338 -13.46 -11.64 -3.35
N ASN A 339 -13.26 -11.87 -2.05
CA ASN A 339 -13.13 -13.22 -1.49
C ASN A 339 -14.50 -13.81 -1.16
N THR A 340 -15.15 -14.39 -2.18
CA THR A 340 -16.47 -15.03 -2.03
C THR A 340 -16.43 -16.23 -1.09
N LYS A 341 -15.32 -16.99 -1.06
CA LYS A 341 -15.16 -18.12 -0.12
C LYS A 341 -15.17 -17.68 1.33
N MET A 342 -14.51 -16.57 1.66
CA MET A 342 -14.55 -15.98 3.01
C MET A 342 -15.96 -15.50 3.35
N GLN A 343 -16.69 -14.95 2.38
CA GLN A 343 -18.08 -14.53 2.57
C GLN A 343 -18.99 -15.73 2.91
N GLU A 344 -18.90 -16.81 2.14
CA GLU A 344 -19.65 -18.05 2.34
C GLU A 344 -19.26 -18.74 3.66
N HIS A 345 -17.97 -18.78 4.00
CA HIS A 345 -17.47 -19.32 5.27
C HIS A 345 -18.04 -18.57 6.47
N LEU A 346 -18.07 -17.23 6.42
CA LEU A 346 -18.64 -16.41 7.48
C LEU A 346 -20.14 -16.67 7.65
N ALA A 347 -20.88 -16.69 6.54
CA ALA A 347 -22.32 -16.93 6.56
C ALA A 347 -22.69 -18.32 7.12
N SER A 348 -21.86 -19.34 6.87
CA SER A 348 -22.11 -20.72 7.32
C SER A 348 -21.60 -21.03 8.73
N THR A 349 -20.42 -20.50 9.10
CA THR A 349 -19.75 -20.80 10.38
C THR A 349 -20.21 -19.90 11.52
N PHE A 350 -20.66 -18.67 11.19
CA PHE A 350 -21.10 -17.68 12.16
C PHE A 350 -22.53 -17.21 11.86
N PRO A 351 -23.54 -18.11 11.92
CA PRO A 351 -24.93 -17.73 11.72
C PRO A 351 -25.41 -16.90 12.92
N SER A 352 -25.19 -15.59 12.85
CA SER A 352 -25.62 -14.61 13.85
C SER A 352 -26.30 -13.45 13.16
N ASP A 353 -27.42 -13.01 13.73
CA ASP A 353 -28.12 -11.77 13.37
C ASP A 353 -27.27 -10.51 13.59
N ARG A 354 -26.16 -10.63 14.32
CA ARG A 354 -25.20 -9.56 14.59
C ARG A 354 -23.98 -9.59 13.66
N LEU A 355 -23.93 -10.48 12.67
CA LEU A 355 -22.82 -10.54 11.71
C LEU A 355 -23.33 -10.48 10.28
N THR A 356 -22.84 -9.50 9.51
CA THR A 356 -23.12 -9.38 8.07
C THR A 356 -21.84 -9.61 7.28
N ALA A 357 -21.82 -10.68 6.48
CA ALA A 357 -20.74 -10.94 5.52
C ALA A 357 -21.00 -10.16 4.22
N LEU A 358 -20.33 -9.02 4.09
CA LEU A 358 -20.44 -8.10 2.96
C LEU A 358 -19.37 -8.44 1.91
N GLY A 359 -19.79 -8.83 0.71
CA GLY A 359 -18.89 -9.03 -0.43
C GLY A 359 -18.27 -7.72 -0.94
N PHE A 360 -17.81 -7.71 -2.19
CA PHE A 360 -17.27 -6.49 -2.79
C PHE A 360 -18.35 -5.41 -2.89
N THR A 361 -18.06 -4.21 -2.36
CA THR A 361 -18.97 -3.06 -2.39
C THR A 361 -18.28 -1.83 -2.93
N ARG A 362 -19.05 -0.97 -3.63
CA ARG A 362 -18.64 0.39 -3.99
C ARG A 362 -19.12 1.44 -2.98
N ARG A 363 -19.92 1.03 -1.99
CA ARG A 363 -20.51 1.89 -0.95
C ARG A 363 -19.73 1.80 0.37
N MET A 364 -18.42 1.51 0.32
CA MET A 364 -17.63 1.31 1.54
C MET A 364 -17.66 2.54 2.46
N GLN A 365 -17.59 3.75 1.89
CA GLN A 365 -17.72 4.99 2.65
C GLN A 365 -19.06 5.09 3.39
N ASP A 366 -20.17 4.66 2.78
CA ASP A 366 -21.49 4.69 3.44
C ASP A 366 -21.53 3.77 4.66
N TYR A 367 -20.92 2.58 4.56
CA TYR A 367 -20.78 1.67 5.70
C TYR A 367 -19.90 2.27 6.81
N ILE A 368 -18.80 2.93 6.44
CA ILE A 368 -17.92 3.62 7.39
C ILE A 368 -18.68 4.76 8.07
N ASP A 369 -19.34 5.62 7.30
CA ASP A 369 -20.13 6.77 7.77
C ASP A 369 -21.24 6.32 8.73
N ALA A 370 -21.90 5.19 8.45
CA ALA A 370 -22.94 4.59 9.30
C ALA A 370 -22.41 3.90 10.57
N SER A 371 -21.13 3.54 10.61
CA SER A 371 -20.50 2.77 11.70
C SER A 371 -20.09 3.62 12.90
N ASP A 372 -19.85 2.97 14.03
CA ASP A 372 -19.30 3.57 15.25
C ASP A 372 -17.78 3.37 15.39
N GLY A 373 -17.21 2.43 14.61
CA GLY A 373 -15.77 2.17 14.58
C GLY A 373 -15.38 1.22 13.47
N VAL A 374 -14.11 1.32 13.06
CA VAL A 374 -13.55 0.55 11.95
C VAL A 374 -12.35 -0.26 12.42
N MET A 375 -12.27 -1.51 11.99
CA MET A 375 -11.20 -2.43 12.28
C MET A 375 -10.58 -2.92 10.97
N LEU A 376 -9.26 -2.74 10.80
CA LEU A 376 -8.56 -3.05 9.56
C LEU A 376 -7.35 -3.98 9.78
N LYS A 377 -7.10 -4.92 8.85
CA LYS A 377 -5.84 -5.70 8.83
C LYS A 377 -4.67 -4.94 8.22
N ALA A 378 -4.93 -3.93 7.40
CA ALA A 378 -3.90 -3.17 6.71
C ALA A 378 -4.31 -1.70 6.60
N HIS A 379 -3.31 -0.82 6.48
CA HIS A 379 -3.54 0.56 6.10
C HIS A 379 -3.91 0.65 4.60
N GLY A 380 -4.42 1.80 4.16
CA GLY A 380 -4.82 2.02 2.77
C GLY A 380 -5.95 3.05 2.67
N MET A 381 -6.67 3.05 1.55
CA MET A 381 -7.79 3.98 1.33
C MET A 381 -8.85 3.87 2.42
N THR A 382 -9.21 2.66 2.85
CA THR A 382 -10.20 2.47 3.94
C THR A 382 -9.77 3.10 5.26
N ALA A 383 -8.45 3.16 5.55
CA ALA A 383 -7.96 3.86 6.74
C ALA A 383 -8.14 5.38 6.59
N LEU A 384 -7.83 5.92 5.41
CA LEU A 384 -8.07 7.34 5.08
C LEU A 384 -9.56 7.70 5.15
N GLU A 385 -10.42 6.87 4.59
CA GLU A 385 -11.90 6.98 4.62
C GLU A 385 -12.44 6.97 6.05
N SER A 386 -11.88 6.12 6.92
CA SER A 386 -12.27 6.05 8.33
C SER A 386 -11.88 7.32 9.08
N VAL A 387 -10.66 7.80 8.84
CA VAL A 387 -10.14 9.04 9.45
C VAL A 387 -10.90 10.27 8.94
N SER A 388 -11.21 10.34 7.64
CA SER A 388 -11.94 11.47 7.05
C SER A 388 -13.37 11.58 7.60
N ALA A 389 -13.98 10.44 7.94
CA ALA A 389 -15.28 10.32 8.59
C ALA A 389 -15.23 10.51 10.12
N GLY A 390 -14.05 10.76 10.69
CA GLY A 390 -13.87 10.92 12.14
C GLY A 390 -14.14 9.64 12.94
N LYS A 391 -14.03 8.47 12.29
CA LYS A 391 -14.31 7.17 12.92
C LYS A 391 -13.08 6.65 13.67
N PRO A 392 -13.27 6.13 14.90
CA PRO A 392 -12.25 5.35 15.59
C PRO A 392 -11.69 4.22 14.71
N LEU A 393 -10.37 4.08 14.67
CA LEU A 393 -9.68 3.11 13.84
C LEU A 393 -8.79 2.17 14.68
N ILE A 394 -9.01 0.86 14.51
CA ILE A 394 -8.17 -0.20 15.09
C ILE A 394 -7.48 -0.99 13.97
N PHE A 395 -6.18 -1.16 14.07
CA PHE A 395 -5.46 -2.19 13.33
C PHE A 395 -5.38 -3.48 14.15
N PHE A 396 -5.65 -4.62 13.52
CA PHE A 396 -5.58 -5.94 14.18
C PHE A 396 -5.01 -6.97 13.22
N GLU A 397 -4.36 -8.02 13.75
CA GLU A 397 -3.73 -9.09 12.96
C GLU A 397 -3.05 -8.58 11.67
N PRO A 398 -2.09 -7.64 11.79
CA PRO A 398 -1.69 -6.83 10.66
C PRO A 398 -1.06 -7.67 9.55
N GLU A 399 -1.47 -7.38 8.33
CA GLU A 399 -0.97 -8.08 7.15
C GLU A 399 0.55 -7.95 7.05
N GLY A 400 1.20 -9.01 6.56
CA GLY A 400 2.64 -9.07 6.32
C GLY A 400 3.21 -7.96 5.44
N GLY A 401 4.54 -7.92 5.36
CA GLY A 401 5.34 -7.01 4.55
C GLY A 401 5.19 -5.54 4.92
N HIS A 402 4.97 -4.69 3.92
CA HIS A 402 4.90 -3.23 4.08
C HIS A 402 3.75 -2.74 4.97
N ALA A 403 2.65 -3.50 5.05
CA ALA A 403 1.50 -3.13 5.86
C ALA A 403 1.85 -3.10 7.36
N ARG A 404 2.61 -4.08 7.88
CA ARG A 404 3.03 -4.09 9.29
C ARG A 404 3.81 -2.85 9.71
N GLY A 405 4.68 -2.34 8.84
CA GLY A 405 5.45 -1.13 9.12
C GLY A 405 4.54 0.09 9.25
N SER A 406 3.62 0.23 8.30
CA SER A 406 2.74 1.40 8.20
C SER A 406 1.72 1.43 9.34
N VAL A 407 1.07 0.30 9.67
CA VAL A 407 0.12 0.26 10.81
C VAL A 407 0.79 0.56 12.14
N ARG A 408 2.03 0.10 12.34
CA ARG A 408 2.81 0.40 13.56
C ARG A 408 3.18 1.87 13.63
N ALA A 409 3.64 2.45 12.51
CA ALA A 409 3.98 3.87 12.44
C ALA A 409 2.76 4.75 12.73
N LEU A 410 1.61 4.44 12.14
CA LEU A 410 0.35 5.16 12.39
C LEU A 410 -0.11 5.04 13.85
N ALA A 411 0.04 3.87 14.45
CA ALA A 411 -0.33 3.67 15.85
C ALA A 411 0.62 4.40 16.82
N GLN A 412 1.93 4.39 16.53
CA GLN A 412 2.94 5.11 17.32
C GLN A 412 2.71 6.63 17.30
N ASP A 413 2.26 7.16 16.18
CA ASP A 413 1.93 8.58 16.04
C ASP A 413 0.56 8.95 16.63
N GLY A 414 -0.18 7.97 17.16
CA GLY A 414 -1.49 8.19 17.77
C GLY A 414 -2.64 8.35 16.78
N TYR A 415 -2.48 7.94 15.51
CA TYR A 415 -3.54 8.01 14.50
C TYR A 415 -4.50 6.81 14.51
N ALA A 416 -4.10 5.70 15.12
CA ALA A 416 -4.91 4.50 15.26
C ALA A 416 -4.50 3.70 16.50
N THR A 417 -5.36 2.80 16.97
CA THR A 417 -4.97 1.80 17.98
C THR A 417 -4.46 0.55 17.26
N LEU A 418 -3.31 0.00 17.68
CA LEU A 418 -2.85 -1.31 17.21
C LEU A 418 -3.16 -2.37 18.27
N ALA A 419 -4.01 -3.33 17.93
CA ALA A 419 -4.22 -4.54 18.71
C ALA A 419 -3.15 -5.58 18.36
N GLY A 420 -2.12 -5.69 19.20
CA GLY A 420 -0.97 -6.56 18.97
C GLY A 420 -1.22 -8.02 19.34
N ASP A 421 -2.12 -8.25 20.30
CA ASP A 421 -2.51 -9.56 20.80
C ASP A 421 -4.01 -9.65 21.12
N ASP A 422 -4.44 -10.81 21.59
CA ASP A 422 -5.84 -11.11 21.93
C ASP A 422 -6.40 -10.24 23.07
N SER A 423 -5.56 -9.85 24.03
CA SER A 423 -5.96 -9.00 25.15
C SER A 423 -6.18 -7.57 24.66
N ASP A 424 -5.24 -7.07 23.85
CA ASP A 424 -5.36 -5.76 23.20
C ASP A 424 -6.60 -5.70 22.30
N LEU A 425 -6.83 -6.75 21.51
CA LEU A 425 -8.00 -6.83 20.64
C LEU A 425 -9.30 -6.79 21.44
N THR A 426 -9.38 -7.56 22.53
CA THR A 426 -10.55 -7.58 23.42
C THR A 426 -10.81 -6.20 24.01
N ARG A 427 -9.77 -5.54 24.53
CA ARG A 427 -9.85 -4.18 25.05
C ARG A 427 -10.33 -3.21 23.99
N ALA A 428 -9.74 -3.26 22.80
CA ALA A 428 -10.03 -2.31 21.73
C ALA A 428 -11.46 -2.49 21.18
N ILE A 429 -11.95 -3.74 21.08
CA ILE A 429 -13.36 -4.03 20.74
C ILE A 429 -14.30 -3.40 21.78
N ARG A 430 -14.07 -3.67 23.06
CA ARG A 430 -14.90 -3.11 24.15
C ARG A 430 -14.87 -1.58 24.16
N GLU A 431 -13.74 -0.96 23.83
CA GLU A 431 -13.62 0.50 23.74
C GLU A 431 -14.41 1.09 22.55
N LEU A 432 -14.50 0.40 21.41
CA LEU A 432 -15.33 0.86 20.28
C LEU A 432 -16.83 0.79 20.58
N SER A 433 -17.23 -0.15 21.43
CA SER A 433 -18.64 -0.32 21.82
C SER A 433 -19.13 0.73 22.81
N VAL A 434 -18.25 1.63 23.29
CA VAL A 434 -18.60 2.70 24.24
C VAL A 434 -18.43 4.08 23.58
N PRO A 435 -19.51 4.90 23.48
CA PRO A 435 -19.48 6.19 22.78
C PRO A 435 -18.48 7.25 23.28
N ALA A 436 -17.88 7.10 24.46
CA ALA A 436 -17.00 8.10 25.08
C ALA A 436 -15.51 7.67 25.17
N SER A 437 -15.05 6.72 24.34
CA SER A 437 -13.73 6.10 24.51
C SER A 437 -12.54 6.90 23.95
N LYS A 438 -11.33 6.58 24.44
CA LYS A 438 -10.03 7.14 24.02
C LYS A 438 -9.75 6.95 22.51
N THR A 439 -10.39 5.98 21.86
CA THR A 439 -10.25 5.71 20.42
C THR A 439 -10.83 6.83 19.54
N ARG A 440 -11.68 7.72 20.10
CA ARG A 440 -12.08 8.95 19.40
C ARG A 440 -11.00 10.03 19.40
N MET A 441 -10.06 9.99 20.35
CA MET A 441 -8.93 10.93 20.39
C MET A 441 -7.92 10.66 19.26
N THR A 442 -7.75 9.40 18.85
CA THR A 442 -6.88 9.04 17.71
C THR A 442 -7.47 9.50 16.37
N ALA A 443 -8.79 9.46 16.21
CA ALA A 443 -9.48 10.05 15.06
C ALA A 443 -9.28 11.57 14.98
N GLN A 444 -9.23 12.25 16.14
CA GLN A 444 -8.94 13.68 16.21
C GLN A 444 -7.48 14.01 15.88
N ALA A 445 -6.51 13.20 16.31
CA ALA A 445 -5.12 13.34 15.89
C ALA A 445 -4.97 13.17 14.36
N ALA A 446 -5.67 12.19 13.79
CA ALA A 446 -5.64 11.90 12.35
C ALA A 446 -6.32 12.98 11.50
N SER A 447 -7.13 13.84 12.13
CA SER A 447 -7.70 15.01 11.46
C SER A 447 -6.64 16.05 11.05
N THR A 448 -5.45 16.03 11.66
CA THR A 448 -4.33 16.92 11.29
C THR A 448 -3.76 16.64 9.89
N TRP A 449 -4.03 15.45 9.33
CA TRP A 449 -3.70 15.17 7.92
C TRP A 449 -4.38 16.13 6.95
N PHE A 450 -5.53 16.69 7.35
CA PHE A 450 -6.30 17.63 6.55
C PHE A 450 -5.91 19.09 6.78
N ASP A 451 -5.00 19.38 7.71
CA ASP A 451 -4.57 20.74 8.03
C ASP A 451 -3.45 21.23 7.10
N ALA A 452 -2.87 20.35 6.29
CA ALA A 452 -1.85 20.74 5.32
C ALA A 452 -2.42 21.79 4.34
N PRO A 453 -1.65 22.82 3.97
CA PRO A 453 -2.19 23.95 3.21
C PRO A 453 -2.56 23.61 1.76
N ARG A 454 -2.01 22.52 1.21
CA ARG A 454 -2.17 22.12 -0.20
C ARG A 454 -2.75 20.72 -0.31
N SER A 455 -3.51 20.46 -1.36
CA SER A 455 -3.99 19.11 -1.70
C SER A 455 -2.95 18.33 -2.51
N TYR A 456 -3.16 17.02 -2.70
CA TYR A 456 -2.34 16.25 -3.66
C TYR A 456 -2.49 16.82 -5.07
N ALA A 457 -3.72 17.18 -5.47
CA ALA A 457 -3.97 17.83 -6.75
C ALA A 457 -3.14 19.11 -6.91
N ASP A 458 -3.09 19.99 -5.91
CA ASP A 458 -2.28 21.21 -5.99
C ASP A 458 -0.79 20.92 -6.21
N VAL A 459 -0.26 19.91 -5.51
CA VAL A 459 1.14 19.50 -5.66
C VAL A 459 1.41 18.94 -7.06
N ILE A 460 0.54 18.04 -7.52
CA ILE A 460 0.65 17.40 -8.82
C ILE A 460 0.57 18.43 -9.94
N MET A 461 -0.44 19.30 -9.91
CA MET A 461 -0.74 20.26 -10.99
C MET A 461 0.34 21.34 -11.15
N HIS A 462 1.18 21.53 -10.14
CA HIS A 462 2.28 22.50 -10.18
C HIS A 462 3.66 21.84 -10.09
N ALA A 463 3.75 20.51 -10.18
CA ALA A 463 5.03 19.82 -10.16
C ALA A 463 5.89 20.24 -11.36
N ARG A 464 7.18 20.46 -11.13
CA ARG A 464 8.13 20.87 -12.17
C ARG A 464 9.23 19.82 -12.32
N PRO A 465 9.75 19.63 -13.54
CA PRO A 465 10.87 18.73 -13.74
C PRO A 465 12.08 19.28 -12.99
N ARG A 466 12.75 18.42 -12.25
CA ARG A 466 14.00 18.73 -11.57
C ARG A 466 15.18 18.24 -12.41
N PRO A 467 16.37 18.85 -12.25
CA PRO A 467 17.58 18.35 -12.89
C PRO A 467 17.79 16.88 -12.55
N ALA A 468 18.10 16.06 -13.55
CA ALA A 468 18.35 14.64 -13.34
C ALA A 468 19.51 14.48 -12.35
N VAL A 469 19.25 13.85 -11.20
CA VAL A 469 20.31 13.43 -10.29
C VAL A 469 20.95 12.18 -10.92
N ALA A 470 22.24 12.27 -11.25
CA ALA A 470 22.97 11.14 -11.79
C ALA A 470 22.86 9.94 -10.81
N PRO A 471 22.57 8.72 -11.28
CA PRO A 471 22.48 7.56 -10.42
C PRO A 471 23.82 7.32 -9.71
N PRO A 472 23.83 6.92 -8.41
CA PRO A 472 25.08 6.61 -7.72
C PRO A 472 25.81 5.46 -8.42
N GLY A 473 27.07 5.68 -8.79
CA GLY A 473 27.95 4.65 -9.36
C GLY A 473 27.75 4.39 -10.86
N MET A 474 27.66 5.46 -11.67
CA MET A 474 28.23 5.39 -13.02
C MET A 474 29.74 5.17 -12.94
#